data_AF-A0A9D2RM25-F1
#
_entry.id   AF-A0A9D2RM25-F1
#
_cell.length_a   1.000
_cell.length_b   1.000
_cell.length_c   1.000
_cell.angle_alpha   90.00
_cell.angle_beta   90.00
_cell.angle_gamma   90.00
#
_symmetry.space_group_name_H-M   'P 1'
#
loop_
_entity.id
_entity.type
_entity.pdbx_description
1 polymer ?
#
loop_
_entity_poly.entity_id
_entity_poly.type
_entity_poly.pdbx_seq_one_letter_code
_entity_poly.pdbx_strand_id
1 'polypeptide(L)'
;MQLKEGIFAVKLCELEREYGLLQSTISICQKKSPDQICRKLEEIKDDLQMQNRLLELSVQNSRLPSVSALAKAQLEYGRKAEKLFHGAMSRDLKGSGQTRSAEQAEAAALYSEYAIDFATQSMRYALACALSALQLQQEADDELTKSPQQKEESYI
;
A
#
# COMPACT_ATOMS: atom_id res chain seq x y z
N MET A 1 13.40 18.10 -13.21
CA MET A 1 12.84 16.73 -13.19
C MET A 1 11.72 16.68 -14.20
N GLN A 2 11.89 15.93 -15.30
CA GLN A 2 10.83 15.73 -16.29
C GLN A 2 9.69 14.95 -15.63
N LEU A 3 8.47 15.48 -15.71
CA LEU A 3 7.26 14.73 -15.40
C LEU A 3 7.24 13.51 -16.32
N LYS A 4 7.28 12.31 -15.74
CA LYS A 4 7.17 11.07 -16.50
C LYS A 4 5.77 11.04 -17.12
N GLU A 5 5.64 11.22 -18.43
CA GLU A 5 4.37 11.24 -19.17
C GLU A 5 3.85 9.81 -19.37
N GLY A 6 3.24 9.21 -18.34
CA GLY A 6 2.67 7.86 -18.42
C GLY A 6 1.38 7.71 -17.63
N ILE A 7 0.51 6.77 -18.04
CA ILE A 7 -0.83 6.53 -17.46
C ILE A 7 -0.83 6.30 -15.94
N PHE A 8 0.32 5.95 -15.34
CA PHE A 8 0.50 5.72 -13.91
C PHE A 8 1.39 6.74 -13.20
N ALA A 9 1.82 7.82 -13.88
CA ALA A 9 2.83 8.74 -13.36
C ALA A 9 2.48 9.35 -12.00
N VAL A 10 1.24 9.80 -11.83
CA VAL A 10 0.75 10.37 -10.56
C VAL A 10 0.84 9.34 -9.43
N LYS A 11 0.44 8.08 -9.69
CA LYS A 11 0.49 7.00 -8.71
C LYS A 11 1.90 6.57 -8.36
N LEU A 12 2.82 6.60 -9.33
CA LEU A 12 4.24 6.36 -9.06
C LEU A 12 4.86 7.48 -8.21
N CYS A 13 4.50 8.74 -8.45
CA CYS A 13 4.93 9.85 -7.61
C CYS A 13 4.36 9.79 -6.18
N GLU A 14 3.10 9.38 -6.02
CA GLU A 14 2.52 9.11 -4.70
C GLU A 14 3.31 8.01 -3.98
N LEU A 15 3.59 6.89 -4.63
CA LEU A 15 4.33 5.77 -4.04
C LEU A 15 5.78 6.14 -3.65
N GLU A 16 6.47 6.91 -4.50
CA GLU A 16 7.82 7.43 -4.21
C GLU A 16 7.82 8.34 -2.99
N ARG A 17 6.78 9.19 -2.86
CA ARG A 17 6.60 10.06 -1.69
C ARG A 17 6.39 9.26 -0.41
N GLU A 18 5.53 8.25 -0.43
CA GLU A 18 5.28 7.39 0.73
C GLU A 18 6.53 6.62 1.16
N TYR A 19 7.30 6.10 0.21
CA TYR A 19 8.58 5.46 0.51
C TYR A 19 9.57 6.44 1.16
N GLY A 20 9.69 7.66 0.62
CA GLY A 20 10.53 8.71 1.19
C GLY A 20 10.09 9.13 2.59
N LEU A 21 8.78 9.22 2.83
CA LEU A 21 8.20 9.51 4.16
C LEU A 21 8.55 8.41 5.16
N LEU A 22 8.38 7.14 4.79
CA LEU A 22 8.71 5.98 5.63
C LEU A 22 10.20 6.00 6.02
N GLN A 23 11.08 6.11 5.03
CA GLN A 23 12.53 6.08 5.24
C GLN A 23 13.01 7.24 6.12
N SER A 24 12.59 8.46 5.79
CA SER A 24 12.98 9.66 6.54
C SER A 24 12.44 9.66 7.96
N THR A 25 11.17 9.25 8.15
CA THR A 25 10.54 9.20 9.49
C THR A 25 11.26 8.22 10.40
N ILE A 26 11.57 7.01 9.93
CA ILE A 26 12.32 6.02 10.71
C ILE A 26 13.71 6.58 11.10
N SER A 27 14.45 7.12 10.13
CA SER A 27 15.80 7.65 10.37
C SER A 27 15.82 8.82 11.37
N ILE A 28 14.85 9.73 11.27
CA ILE A 28 14.76 10.89 12.16
C ILE A 28 14.31 10.44 13.56
N CYS A 29 13.28 9.59 13.67
CA CYS A 29 12.71 9.18 14.95
C CYS A 29 13.68 8.39 15.83
N GLN A 30 14.69 7.71 15.26
CA GLN A 30 15.76 7.05 16.01
C GLN A 30 16.53 7.99 16.96
N LYS A 31 16.54 9.30 16.68
CA LYS A 31 17.27 10.31 17.46
C LYS A 31 16.35 11.21 18.31
N LYS A 32 15.03 10.93 18.31
CA LYS A 32 14.01 11.76 18.95
C LYS A 32 13.69 11.28 20.37
N SER A 33 13.12 12.17 21.18
CA SER A 33 12.59 11.79 22.48
C SER A 33 11.28 10.99 22.34
N PRO A 34 10.88 10.21 23.36
CA PRO A 34 9.63 9.46 23.34
C PRO A 34 8.40 10.33 23.02
N ASP A 35 8.29 11.53 23.60
CA ASP A 35 7.16 12.44 23.35
C ASP A 35 7.07 12.87 21.88
N GLN A 36 8.21 13.11 21.24
CA GLN A 36 8.24 13.48 19.83
C GLN A 36 7.88 12.29 18.92
N ILE A 37 8.25 11.07 19.31
CA ILE A 37 7.83 9.85 18.62
C ILE A 37 6.32 9.65 18.75
N CYS A 38 5.76 9.82 19.96
CA CYS A 38 4.31 9.74 20.19
C CYS A 38 3.54 10.75 19.33
N ARG A 39 3.98 12.02 19.25
CA ARG A 39 3.34 13.01 18.37
C ARG A 39 3.37 12.58 16.91
N LYS A 40 4.51 12.05 16.44
CA LYS A 40 4.63 11.59 15.05
C LYS A 40 3.75 10.37 14.77
N LEU A 41 3.59 9.47 15.75
CA LEU A 41 2.68 8.33 15.63
C LEU A 41 1.22 8.79 15.49
N GLU A 42 0.78 9.81 16.25
CA GLU A 42 -0.57 10.35 16.10
C GLU A 42 -0.79 11.00 14.73
N GLU A 43 0.17 11.77 14.22
CA GLU A 43 0.10 12.31 12.84
C GLU A 43 -0.11 11.20 11.79
N ILE A 44 0.68 10.12 11.87
CA ILE A 44 0.58 9.01 10.92
C ILE A 44 -0.73 8.24 11.09
N LYS A 45 -1.26 8.11 12.31
CA LYS A 45 -2.58 7.50 12.53
C LYS A 45 -3.69 8.31 11.88
N ASP A 46 -3.65 9.63 11.97
CA ASP A 46 -4.63 10.51 11.32
C ASP A 46 -4.58 10.36 9.79
N ASP A 47 -3.38 10.28 9.21
CA ASP A 47 -3.19 10.03 7.77
C ASP A 47 -3.76 8.66 7.35
N LEU A 48 -3.52 7.60 8.14
CA LEU A 48 -4.08 6.27 7.91
C LEU A 48 -5.62 6.27 7.97
N GLN A 49 -6.21 7.01 8.91
CA GLN A 49 -7.66 7.17 8.99
C GLN A 49 -8.22 7.90 7.77
N MET A 50 -7.52 8.93 7.29
CA MET A 50 -7.89 9.63 6.07
C MET A 50 -7.84 8.69 4.85
N GLN A 51 -6.80 7.86 4.73
CA GLN A 51 -6.68 6.86 3.66
C GLN A 51 -7.82 5.84 3.70
N ASN A 52 -8.18 5.35 4.90
CA ASN A 52 -9.31 4.44 5.07
C ASN A 52 -10.63 5.07 4.59
N ARG A 53 -10.87 6.36 4.84
CA ARG A 53 -12.05 7.06 4.31
C ARG A 53 -12.06 7.09 2.78
N LEU A 54 -10.90 7.29 2.14
CA LEU A 54 -10.79 7.23 0.67
C LEU A 54 -11.10 5.84 0.11
N LEU A 55 -10.67 4.78 0.80
CA LEU A 55 -11.03 3.41 0.44
C LEU A 55 -12.53 3.15 0.59
N GLU A 56 -13.16 3.64 1.65
CA GLU A 56 -14.62 3.52 1.85
C GLU A 56 -15.40 4.20 0.71
N LEU A 57 -14.95 5.38 0.27
CA LEU A 57 -15.51 6.05 -0.89
C LEU A 57 -15.30 5.23 -2.17
N SER A 58 -14.14 4.60 -2.35
CA SER A 58 -13.87 3.72 -3.50
C SER A 58 -14.80 2.50 -3.53
N VAL A 59 -15.08 1.89 -2.37
CA VAL A 59 -16.04 0.79 -2.25
C VAL A 59 -17.42 1.20 -2.76
N GLN A 60 -17.87 2.41 -2.42
CA GLN A 60 -19.21 2.90 -2.75
C GLN A 60 -19.33 3.43 -4.18
N ASN A 61 -18.27 4.05 -4.70
CA ASN A 61 -18.35 4.89 -5.91
C ASN A 61 -17.56 4.34 -7.11
N SER A 62 -16.83 3.23 -6.97
CA SER A 62 -16.07 2.66 -8.08
C SER A 62 -16.98 2.19 -9.22
N ARG A 63 -16.63 2.57 -10.46
CA ARG A 63 -17.32 2.13 -11.69
C ARG A 63 -17.06 0.65 -12.02
N LEU A 64 -15.95 0.09 -11.51
CA LEU A 64 -15.59 -1.31 -11.75
C LEU A 64 -15.79 -2.12 -10.45
N PRO A 65 -16.63 -3.17 -10.46
CA PRO A 65 -16.91 -3.98 -9.27
C PRO A 65 -15.67 -4.61 -8.64
N SER A 66 -14.70 -5.04 -9.45
CA SER A 66 -13.44 -5.61 -8.94
C SER A 66 -12.60 -4.59 -8.17
N VAL A 67 -12.61 -3.32 -8.57
CA VAL A 67 -11.92 -2.25 -7.84
C VAL A 67 -12.61 -1.94 -6.51
N SER A 68 -13.95 -1.97 -6.47
CA SER A 68 -14.70 -1.89 -5.20
C SER A 68 -14.37 -3.06 -4.27
N ALA A 69 -14.31 -4.28 -4.81
CA ALA A 69 -13.93 -5.47 -4.04
C ALA A 69 -12.48 -5.39 -3.52
N LEU A 70 -11.54 -4.87 -4.32
CA LEU A 70 -10.16 -4.63 -3.89
C LEU A 70 -10.09 -3.61 -2.74
N ALA A 71 -10.80 -2.48 -2.85
CA ALA A 71 -10.85 -1.47 -1.79
C ALA A 71 -11.44 -2.05 -0.49
N LYS A 72 -12.47 -2.89 -0.60
CA LYS A 72 -13.07 -3.59 0.55
C LYS A 72 -12.07 -4.57 1.19
N ALA A 73 -11.37 -5.37 0.39
CA ALA A 73 -10.36 -6.29 0.88
C ALA A 73 -9.21 -5.56 1.61
N GLN A 74 -8.79 -4.40 1.09
CA GLN A 74 -7.79 -3.55 1.74
C GLN A 74 -8.26 -3.02 3.11
N LEU A 75 -9.51 -2.57 3.21
CA LEU A 75 -10.09 -2.14 4.50
C LEU A 75 -10.17 -3.27 5.51
N GLU A 76 -10.60 -4.47 5.07
CA GLU A 76 -10.67 -5.64 5.94
C GLU A 76 -9.29 -6.07 6.44
N TYR A 77 -8.28 -6.04 5.55
CA TYR A 77 -6.89 -6.26 5.92
C TYR A 77 -6.44 -5.24 6.97
N GLY A 78 -6.60 -3.93 6.71
CA GLY A 78 -6.16 -2.88 7.63
C GLY A 78 -6.76 -3.03 9.04
N ARG A 79 -8.08 -3.25 9.12
CA ARG A 79 -8.78 -3.48 10.38
C ARG A 79 -8.29 -4.74 11.11
N LYS A 80 -7.97 -5.80 10.38
CA LYS A 80 -7.45 -7.05 10.95
C LYS A 80 -6.01 -6.88 11.43
N ALA A 81 -5.17 -6.22 10.63
CA ALA A 81 -3.78 -5.92 10.95
C ALA A 81 -3.70 -5.09 12.24
N GLU A 82 -4.49 -4.02 12.34
CA GLU A 82 -4.55 -3.16 13.52
C GLU A 82 -4.96 -3.93 14.79
N LYS A 83 -5.98 -4.79 14.71
CA LYS A 83 -6.40 -5.65 15.84
C LYS A 83 -5.28 -6.59 16.27
N LEU A 84 -4.56 -7.20 15.32
CA LEU A 84 -3.43 -8.08 15.60
C LEU A 84 -2.29 -7.32 16.29
N PHE A 85 -1.99 -6.10 15.84
CA PHE A 85 -0.98 -5.23 16.45
C PHE A 85 -1.34 -4.91 17.90
N HIS A 86 -2.54 -4.38 18.16
CA HIS A 86 -2.99 -4.04 19.51
C HIS A 86 -3.02 -5.27 20.44
N GLY A 87 -3.44 -6.43 19.92
CA GLY A 87 -3.44 -7.69 20.65
C GLY A 87 -2.04 -8.24 20.94
N ALA A 88 -1.04 -7.94 20.10
CA ALA A 88 0.36 -8.25 20.38
C ALA A 88 0.93 -7.33 21.48
N MET A 89 0.59 -6.04 21.45
CA MET A 89 1.08 -5.05 22.42
C MET A 89 0.43 -5.15 23.80
N SER A 90 -0.84 -5.58 23.85
CA SER A 90 -1.63 -5.66 25.09
C SER A 90 -1.51 -6.99 25.83
N ARG A 91 -0.82 -7.98 25.25
CA ARG A 91 -0.70 -9.32 25.85
C ARG A 91 0.11 -9.22 27.15
N ASP A 92 -0.49 -9.61 28.27
CA ASP A 92 0.25 -9.96 29.48
C ASP A 92 0.97 -11.29 29.21
N LEU A 93 2.21 -11.19 28.71
CA LEU A 93 3.07 -12.35 28.49
C LEU A 93 3.55 -12.85 29.86
N LYS A 94 2.75 -13.73 30.48
CA LYS A 94 3.14 -14.47 31.68
C LYS A 94 4.17 -15.53 31.27
N GLY A 95 5.46 -15.32 31.58
CA GLY A 95 6.37 -16.46 31.74
C GLY A 95 7.84 -16.29 31.38
N SER A 96 8.29 -15.15 30.85
CA SER A 96 9.71 -14.95 30.59
C SER A 96 10.31 -13.98 31.62
N GLY A 97 11.51 -14.26 32.11
CA GLY A 97 12.23 -13.43 33.09
C GLY A 97 12.65 -12.05 32.57
N GLN A 98 12.11 -11.60 31.44
CA GLN A 98 12.31 -10.25 30.89
C GLN A 98 11.25 -9.28 31.43
N THR A 99 11.60 -8.00 31.53
CA THR A 99 10.63 -6.95 31.85
C THR A 99 9.63 -6.81 30.71
N ARG A 100 8.33 -6.71 31.01
CA ARG A 100 7.21 -6.48 30.07
C ARG A 100 7.52 -5.48 28.94
N SER A 101 8.28 -4.43 29.23
CA SER A 101 8.66 -3.39 28.26
C SER A 101 9.61 -3.88 27.16
N ALA A 102 10.50 -4.84 27.45
CA ALA A 102 11.44 -5.37 26.47
C ALA A 102 10.73 -6.29 25.45
N GLU A 103 9.84 -7.14 25.94
CA GLU A 103 9.03 -8.04 25.10
C GLU A 103 8.06 -7.26 24.19
N GLN A 104 7.45 -6.18 24.70
CA GLN A 104 6.62 -5.29 23.88
C GLN A 104 7.43 -4.61 22.78
N ALA A 105 8.66 -4.17 23.08
CA ALA A 105 9.55 -3.56 22.10
C ALA A 105 9.95 -4.56 21.00
N GLU A 106 10.29 -5.79 21.38
CA GLU A 106 10.61 -6.87 20.43
C GLU A 106 9.41 -7.21 19.54
N ALA A 107 8.22 -7.39 20.12
CA ALA A 107 7.01 -7.66 19.36
C ALA A 107 6.67 -6.51 18.38
N ALA A 108 6.89 -5.26 18.78
CA ALA A 108 6.69 -4.09 17.92
C ALA A 108 7.70 -4.07 16.76
N ALA A 109 8.95 -4.45 17.01
CA ALA A 109 9.99 -4.55 15.98
C ALA A 109 9.64 -5.63 14.94
N LEU A 110 9.29 -6.84 15.39
CA LEU A 110 8.90 -7.95 14.50
C LEU A 110 7.65 -7.61 13.67
N TYR A 111 6.66 -6.96 14.29
CA TYR A 111 5.48 -6.52 13.56
C TYR A 111 5.84 -5.46 12.50
N SER A 112 6.75 -4.53 12.84
CA SER A 112 7.21 -3.49 11.92
C SER A 112 7.97 -4.08 10.73
N GLU A 113 8.81 -5.09 10.95
CA GLU A 113 9.50 -5.83 9.90
C GLU A 113 8.50 -6.48 8.94
N TYR A 114 7.51 -7.20 9.48
CA TYR A 114 6.44 -7.79 8.66
C TYR A 114 5.67 -6.74 7.84
N ALA A 115 5.34 -5.59 8.43
CA ALA A 115 4.63 -4.51 7.73
C ALA A 115 5.46 -3.94 6.56
N ILE A 116 6.78 -3.82 6.72
CA ILE A 116 7.70 -3.38 5.67
C ILE A 116 7.81 -4.43 4.56
N ASP A 117 7.88 -5.72 4.91
CA ASP A 117 7.86 -6.81 3.94
C ASP A 117 6.55 -6.83 3.14
N PHE A 118 5.41 -6.62 3.80
CA PHE A 118 4.12 -6.53 3.14
C PHE A 118 4.03 -5.32 2.19
N ALA A 119 4.58 -4.17 2.57
CA ALA A 119 4.67 -3.01 1.67
C ALA A 119 5.50 -3.36 0.42
N THR A 120 6.62 -4.05 0.59
CA THR A 120 7.46 -4.53 -0.52
C THR A 120 6.71 -5.51 -1.44
N GLN A 121 5.94 -6.43 -0.86
CA GLN A 121 5.09 -7.36 -1.62
C GLN A 121 3.97 -6.62 -2.38
N SER A 122 3.37 -5.61 -1.75
CA SER A 122 2.33 -4.79 -2.37
C SER A 122 2.85 -4.01 -3.57
N MET A 123 4.10 -3.51 -3.52
CA MET A 123 4.75 -2.88 -4.67
C MET A 123 4.94 -3.87 -5.83
N ARG A 124 5.31 -5.13 -5.54
CA ARG A 124 5.43 -6.17 -6.59
C ARG A 124 4.08 -6.50 -7.21
N TYR A 125 3.02 -6.56 -6.41
CA TYR A 125 1.67 -6.77 -6.91
C TYR A 125 1.22 -5.59 -7.80
N ALA A 126 1.46 -4.34 -7.37
CA ALA A 126 1.16 -3.15 -8.16
C ALA A 126 1.91 -3.15 -9.51
N LEU A 127 3.18 -3.58 -9.52
CA LEU A 127 3.96 -3.74 -10.74
C LEU A 127 3.33 -4.77 -11.69
N ALA A 128 2.91 -5.93 -11.18
CA ALA A 128 2.24 -6.95 -11.99
C ALA A 128 0.98 -6.38 -12.65
N CYS A 129 0.11 -5.70 -11.90
CA CYS A 129 -1.09 -5.07 -12.43
C CYS A 129 -0.77 -3.98 -13.47
N ALA A 130 0.24 -3.15 -13.22
CA ALA A 130 0.64 -2.08 -14.14
C ALA A 130 1.15 -2.65 -15.47
N LEU A 131 1.96 -3.72 -15.44
CA LEU A 131 2.44 -4.39 -16.64
C LEU A 131 1.31 -5.04 -17.43
N SER A 132 0.37 -5.71 -16.76
CA SER A 132 -0.83 -6.25 -17.43
C SER A 132 -1.66 -5.15 -18.10
N ALA A 133 -1.82 -4.00 -17.45
CA ALA A 133 -2.53 -2.87 -18.04
C ALA A 133 -1.80 -2.28 -19.24
N LEU A 134 -0.47 -2.15 -19.19
CA LEU A 134 0.33 -1.67 -20.33
C LEU A 134 0.26 -2.63 -21.52
N GLN A 135 0.32 -3.95 -21.27
CA GLN A 135 0.17 -4.96 -22.31
C GLN A 135 -1.20 -4.85 -23.01
N LEU A 136 -2.29 -4.80 -22.23
CA LEU A 136 -3.65 -4.68 -22.79
C LEU A 136 -3.85 -3.36 -23.54
N GLN A 137 -3.22 -2.27 -23.10
CA GLN A 137 -3.26 -1.00 -23.82
C GLN A 137 -2.55 -1.09 -25.18
N GLN A 138 -1.39 -1.74 -25.23
CA GLN A 138 -0.65 -1.97 -26.49
C GLN A 138 -1.47 -2.83 -27.46
N GLU A 139 -2.07 -3.92 -26.98
CA GLU A 139 -2.94 -4.78 -27.79
C GLU A 139 -4.13 -4.01 -28.36
N ALA A 140 -4.76 -3.14 -27.56
CA ALA A 140 -5.87 -2.30 -28.00
C ALA A 140 -5.45 -1.25 -29.05
N ASP A 141 -4.28 -0.62 -28.88
CA ASP A 141 -3.74 0.36 -29.82
C ASP A 141 -3.36 -0.31 -31.17
N ASP A 142 -2.83 -1.53 -31.13
CA ASP A 142 -2.53 -2.35 -32.32
C ASP A 142 -3.80 -2.78 -33.07
N GLU A 143 -4.90 -3.05 -32.36
CA GLU A 143 -6.19 -3.35 -32.98
C GLU A 143 -6.83 -2.12 -33.64
N LEU A 144 -6.66 -0.94 -33.07
CA LEU A 144 -7.17 0.34 -33.59
C LEU A 144 -6.41 0.82 -34.84
N THR A 145 -5.14 0.44 -34.97
CA THR A 145 -4.27 0.83 -36.09
C THR A 145 -4.37 -0.12 -37.29
N LYS A 146 -4.98 -1.30 -37.15
CA LYS A 146 -5.30 -2.20 -38.27
C LYS A 146 -6.54 -1.71 -39.04
N SER A 147 -6.33 -1.13 -40.22
CA SER A 147 -7.38 -0.68 -41.15
C SER A 147 -8.38 -1.81 -41.52
N PRO A 148 -9.67 -1.50 -41.84
CA PRO A 148 -10.68 -2.50 -42.20
C PRO A 148 -10.30 -3.41 -43.39
N GLN A 149 -9.38 -2.96 -44.25
CA GLN A 149 -8.98 -3.69 -45.47
C GLN A 149 -8.16 -4.96 -45.20
N GLN A 150 -7.58 -5.15 -44.01
CA GLN A 150 -6.87 -6.40 -43.67
C GLN A 150 -7.75 -7.47 -43.03
N LYS A 151 -9.02 -7.18 -42.73
CA LYS A 151 -9.98 -8.16 -42.19
C LYS A 151 -10.64 -9.02 -43.28
N GLU A 152 -10.62 -8.58 -44.54
CA GLU A 152 -11.23 -9.33 -45.67
C GLU A 152 -10.27 -10.32 -46.36
N GLU A 153 -8.95 -10.15 -46.25
CA GLU A 153 -7.97 -11.08 -46.84
C GLU A 153 -7.69 -12.33 -45.99
N SER A 154 -8.23 -12.42 -44.77
CA SER A 154 -8.07 -13.61 -43.92
C SER A 154 -9.17 -14.67 -44.11
N TYR A 155 -10.13 -14.44 -45.02
CA TYR A 155 -11.24 -15.35 -45.31
C TYR A 155 -11.30 -15.85 -46.77
N ILE A 156 -10.26 -15.59 -47.57
CA ILE A 156 -10.05 -16.20 -48.90
C ILE A 156 -8.84 -17.11 -48.84
#